data_AF-A0A024P4L0-F1
#
_entry.id   AF-A0A024P4L0-F1
#
_cell.length_a   1.000
_cell.length_b   1.000
_cell.length_c   1.000
_cell.angle_alpha   90.00
_cell.angle_beta   90.00
_cell.angle_gamma   90.00
#
_symmetry.space_group_name_H-M   'P 1'
#
loop_
_entity.id
_entity.type
_entity.pdbx_description
1 polymer ?
#
loop_
_entity_poly.entity_id
_entity_poly.type
_entity_poly.pdbx_seq_one_letter_code
_entity_poly.pdbx_strand_id
1 'polypeptide(L)'
;MIHKLFTSPIHLIKKVGEHVKDEVDKEMYDLEHIQKKLVQLQMMYELDEITKEHYEQQEEELLLRYEIAKKLEIEQWENMTKRK
;
A
#
# COMPACT_ATOMS: atom_id res chain seq x y z
N MET A 1 25.86 -11.51 17.53
CA MET A 1 25.94 -12.59 16.51
C MET A 1 24.54 -12.86 15.94
N ILE A 2 24.05 -12.07 14.98
CA ILE A 2 22.73 -12.31 14.35
C ILE A 2 22.70 -11.95 12.84
N HIS A 3 23.86 -11.82 12.20
CA HIS A 3 24.00 -11.48 10.77
C HIS A 3 23.64 -12.60 9.79
N LYS A 4 22.91 -13.64 10.21
CA LYS A 4 22.60 -14.77 9.34
C LYS A 4 21.22 -15.29 9.72
N LEU A 5 20.16 -14.76 9.11
CA LEU A 5 18.86 -15.43 8.89
C LEU A 5 17.77 -14.56 8.21
N PHE A 6 18.02 -13.30 7.82
CA PHE A 6 17.02 -12.47 7.12
C PHE A 6 16.96 -12.68 5.60
N THR A 7 17.09 -13.93 5.17
CA THR A 7 16.63 -14.38 3.86
C THR A 7 15.50 -15.37 4.17
N SER A 8 14.23 -15.01 4.29
CA SER A 8 13.39 -14.49 3.21
C SER A 8 11.90 -14.62 3.62
N PRO A 9 11.03 -13.65 3.27
CA PRO A 9 9.68 -13.93 2.80
C PRO A 9 9.52 -13.46 1.33
N ILE A 10 10.60 -13.51 0.54
CA ILE A 10 10.54 -13.37 -0.93
C ILE A 10 9.63 -14.47 -1.54
N HIS A 11 9.30 -15.52 -0.77
CA HIS A 11 8.30 -16.52 -1.15
C HIS A 11 6.83 -16.09 -1.02
N LEU A 12 6.51 -15.02 -0.27
CA LEU A 12 5.14 -14.51 -0.21
C LEU A 12 4.77 -13.67 -1.45
N ILE A 13 5.76 -12.98 -2.03
CA ILE A 13 5.57 -12.13 -3.22
C ILE A 13 5.08 -12.93 -4.42
N LYS A 14 5.55 -14.18 -4.58
CA LYS A 14 5.18 -15.01 -5.74
C LYS A 14 3.72 -15.47 -5.72
N LYS A 15 3.06 -15.47 -4.56
CA LYS A 15 1.66 -15.92 -4.44
C LYS A 15 0.63 -14.80 -4.64
N VAL A 16 1.04 -13.54 -4.57
CA VAL A 16 0.20 -12.37 -4.90
C VAL A 16 0.30 -12.00 -6.38
N GLY A 17 1.40 -12.39 -7.06
CA GLY A 17 1.64 -12.06 -8.47
C GLY A 17 0.74 -12.75 -9.50
N GLU A 18 -0.04 -13.77 -9.13
CA GLU A 18 -0.89 -14.51 -10.09
C GLU A 18 -2.31 -13.94 -10.24
N HIS A 19 -2.75 -13.02 -9.37
CA HIS A 19 -4.10 -12.44 -9.43
C HIS A 19 -4.19 -10.94 -9.76
N VAL A 20 -3.06 -10.23 -9.89
CA VAL A 20 -3.04 -8.76 -10.08
C VAL A 20 -2.87 -8.36 -11.55
N LYS A 21 -2.75 -9.32 -12.48
CA LYS A 21 -2.29 -9.02 -13.85
C LYS A 21 -3.33 -8.31 -14.76
N ASP A 22 -4.60 -8.23 -14.36
CA ASP A 22 -5.66 -7.74 -15.24
C ASP A 22 -6.16 -6.29 -14.93
N GLU A 23 -5.73 -5.65 -13.84
CA GLU A 23 -6.26 -4.33 -13.42
C GLU A 23 -5.23 -3.21 -13.18
N VAL A 24 -3.96 -3.45 -13.54
CA VAL A 24 -2.84 -2.52 -13.28
C VAL A 24 -3.03 -1.12 -13.91
N ASP A 25 -3.84 -0.99 -14.97
CA ASP A 25 -4.07 0.29 -15.64
C ASP A 25 -5.04 1.24 -14.89
N LYS A 26 -5.70 0.79 -13.79
CA LYS A 26 -6.56 1.64 -12.94
C LYS A 26 -5.95 2.00 -11.58
N GLU A 27 -4.83 1.39 -11.19
CA GLU A 27 -4.32 1.32 -9.81
C GLU A 27 -3.69 2.61 -9.24
N MET A 28 -3.45 3.64 -10.05
CA MET A 28 -2.77 4.87 -9.55
C MET A 28 -3.55 5.63 -8.46
N TYR A 29 -4.86 5.37 -8.31
CA TYR A 29 -5.70 5.95 -7.26
C TYR A 29 -6.54 4.92 -6.51
N ASP A 30 -6.14 3.65 -6.53
CA ASP A 30 -6.90 2.65 -5.81
C ASP A 30 -6.59 2.73 -4.30
N LEU A 31 -7.54 3.33 -3.57
CA LEU A 31 -7.53 3.41 -2.11
C LEU A 31 -7.32 2.03 -1.47
N GLU A 32 -7.87 0.97 -2.08
CA GLU A 32 -7.72 -0.40 -1.59
C GLU A 32 -6.26 -0.87 -1.67
N HIS A 33 -5.56 -0.51 -2.74
CA HIS A 33 -4.15 -0.85 -2.90
C HIS A 33 -3.25 -0.11 -1.89
N ILE A 34 -3.54 1.16 -1.61
CA ILE A 34 -2.79 1.92 -0.60
C ILE A 34 -3.06 1.35 0.81
N GLN A 35 -4.31 1.01 1.12
CA GLN A 35 -4.67 0.35 2.39
C GLN A 35 -3.99 -1.01 2.55
N LYS A 36 -3.96 -1.85 1.51
CA LYS A 36 -3.23 -3.13 1.52
C LYS A 36 -1.74 -2.94 1.80
N LYS A 37 -1.11 -1.93 1.21
CA LYS A 37 0.31 -1.60 1.44
C LYS A 37 0.56 -1.14 2.88
N LEU A 38 -0.32 -0.31 3.45
CA LEU A 38 -0.23 0.11 4.86
C LEU A 38 -0.31 -1.08 5.81
N VAL A 39 -1.27 -1.99 5.59
CA VAL A 39 -1.41 -3.22 6.41
C VAL A 39 -0.17 -4.11 6.30
N GLN A 40 0.36 -4.27 5.08
CA GLN A 40 1.58 -5.04 4.87
C GLN A 40 2.79 -4.41 5.57
N LEU A 41 2.93 -3.08 5.47
CA LEU A 41 4.01 -2.34 6.10
C LEU A 41 3.98 -2.50 7.64
N GLN A 42 2.80 -2.41 8.24
CA GLN A 42 2.60 -2.65 9.67
C GLN A 42 2.98 -4.08 10.06
N MET A 43 2.55 -5.08 9.29
CA MET A 43 2.93 -6.47 9.54
C MET A 43 4.43 -6.69 9.46
N MET A 44 5.12 -6.07 8.49
CA MET A 44 6.58 -6.16 8.36
C MET A 44 7.30 -5.54 9.56
N TYR A 45 6.77 -4.42 10.10
CA TYR A 45 7.31 -3.81 11.30
C TYR A 45 7.05 -4.67 12.55
N GLU A 46 5.83 -5.20 12.72
CA GLU A 46 5.47 -6.08 13.84
C GLU A 46 6.29 -7.39 13.87
N LEU A 47 6.75 -7.86 12.71
CA LEU A 47 7.61 -9.03 12.56
C LEU A 47 9.11 -8.71 12.65
N ASP A 48 9.48 -7.48 13.02
CA ASP A 48 10.86 -6.98 13.05
C ASP A 48 11.62 -7.15 11.71
N GLU A 49 10.90 -7.20 10.58
CA GLU A 49 11.49 -7.30 9.23
C GLU A 49 12.04 -5.95 8.74
N ILE A 50 11.49 -4.84 9.25
CA ILE A 50 11.94 -3.48 8.95
C ILE A 50 12.16 -2.69 10.25
N THR A 51 13.08 -1.74 10.20
CA THR A 51 13.30 -0.82 11.33
C THR A 51 12.14 0.15 11.48
N LYS A 52 11.92 0.66 12.68
CA LYS A 52 10.95 1.71 12.96
C LYS A 52 11.09 2.93 12.06
N GLU A 53 12.32 3.38 11.81
CA GLU A 53 12.56 4.56 10.95
C GLU A 53 12.12 4.32 9.50
N HIS A 54 12.35 3.12 8.96
CA HIS A 54 11.88 2.74 7.63
C HIS A 54 10.36 2.58 7.57
N TYR A 55 9.75 2.06 8.65
CA TYR A 55 8.31 1.98 8.79
C TYR A 55 7.68 3.37 8.74
N GLU A 56 8.11 4.29 9.60
CA GLU A 56 7.56 5.64 9.72
C GLU A 56 7.68 6.43 8.41
N GLN A 57 8.83 6.34 7.73
CA GLN A 57 9.04 7.00 6.44
C GLN A 57 8.08 6.51 5.34
N GLN A 58 7.91 5.19 5.23
CA GLN A 58 7.02 4.61 4.22
C GLN A 58 5.55 4.80 4.58
N GLU A 59 5.21 4.77 5.86
CA GLU A 59 3.86 5.01 6.36
C GLU A 59 3.41 6.42 6.00
N GLU A 60 4.26 7.43 6.27
CA GLU A 60 3.99 8.82 5.93
C GLU A 60 3.74 9.00 4.43
N GLU A 61 4.59 8.42 3.57
CA GLU A 61 4.44 8.50 2.12
C GLU A 61 3.13 7.85 1.64
N LEU A 62 2.76 6.68 2.19
CA LEU A 62 1.53 5.99 1.83
C LEU A 62 0.29 6.74 2.31
N LEU A 63 0.33 7.34 3.50
CA LEU A 63 -0.78 8.14 4.04
C LEU A 63 -1.02 9.41 3.21
N LEU A 64 0.05 10.10 2.79
CA LEU A 64 -0.08 11.27 1.90
C LEU A 64 -0.76 10.90 0.57
N ARG A 65 -0.38 9.75 -0.01
CA ARG A 65 -1.00 9.23 -1.23
C ARG A 65 -2.46 8.87 -1.01
N TYR A 66 -2.78 8.26 0.14
CA TYR A 66 -4.15 7.91 0.51
C TYR A 66 -5.04 9.16 0.59
N GLU A 67 -4.56 10.22 1.23
CA GLU A 67 -5.30 11.48 1.36
C GLU A 67 -5.61 12.09 -0.01
N ILE A 68 -4.61 12.16 -0.90
CA ILE A 68 -4.77 12.68 -2.26
C ILE A 68 -5.80 11.84 -3.03
N ALA A 69 -5.68 10.51 -3.00
CA ALA A 69 -6.62 9.62 -3.67
C ALA A 69 -8.05 9.80 -3.13
N LYS A 70 -8.20 9.95 -1.81
CA LYS A 70 -9.52 10.11 -1.18
C LYS A 70 -10.17 11.43 -1.56
N LYS A 71 -9.39 12.50 -1.62
CA LYS A 71 -9.88 13.82 -2.05
C LYS A 71 -10.37 13.79 -3.49
N LEU A 72 -9.63 13.14 -4.39
CA LEU A 72 -10.03 12.99 -5.79
C LEU A 72 -11.32 12.17 -5.95
N GLU A 73 -11.48 11.09 -5.18
CA GLU A 73 -12.71 10.29 -5.15
C GLU A 73 -13.93 11.15 -4.76
N ILE A 74 -13.79 11.95 -3.70
CA ILE A 74 -14.85 12.84 -3.21
C ILE A 74 -15.19 13.91 -4.26
N GLU A 75 -14.19 14.58 -4.83
CA GLU A 75 -14.39 15.59 -5.87
C GLU A 75 -15.08 15.02 -7.12
N GLN A 76 -14.70 13.82 -7.54
CA GLN A 76 -15.38 13.12 -8.64
C GLN A 76 -16.84 12.83 -8.30
N TRP A 77 -17.12 12.35 -7.08
CA TRP A 77 -18.47 12.07 -6.63
C TRP A 77 -19.35 13.32 -6.53
N GLU A 78 -18.81 14.43 -6.01
CA GLU A 78 -19.49 15.71 -6.00
C GLU A 78 -19.82 16.23 -7.41
N ASN A 79 -18.90 16.09 -8.35
CA ASN A 79 -19.12 16.52 -9.73
C ASN A 79 -20.19 15.68 -10.43
N MET A 80 -20.30 14.38 -10.11
CA MET A 80 -21.38 13.53 -10.61
C MET A 80 -22.75 13.88 -10.02
N THR A 81 -22.80 14.25 -8.74
CA THR A 81 -24.06 14.61 -8.06
C THR A 81 -24.56 16.00 -8.42
N LYS A 82 -23.67 16.95 -8.74
CA LYS A 82 -24.01 18.31 -9.22
C LYS A 82 -24.46 18.38 -10.70
N ARG A 83 -24.28 17.31 -11.49
CA ARG A 83 -24.67 17.23 -12.91
C ARG A 83 -26.12 16.71 -13.13
N LYS A 84 -26.91 16.54 -12.07
CA LYS A 84 -28.35 16.25 -12.12
C LYS A 84 -29.15 17.48 -11.74
#